data_AF-A0A0B6EZY6-F1
#
_entry.id   AF-A0A0B6EZY6-F1
#
_cell.length_a   1.000
_cell.length_b   1.000
_cell.length_c   1.000
_cell.angle_alpha   90.00
_cell.angle_beta   90.00
_cell.angle_gamma   90.00
#
_symmetry.space_group_name_H-M   'P 1'
#
loop_
_entity.id
_entity.type
_entity.pdbx_description
1 polymer ?
#
loop_
_entity_poly.entity_id
_entity_poly.type
_entity_poly.pdbx_seq_one_letter_code
_entity_poly.pdbx_strand_id
1 'polypeptide(L)'
;MDSAKNLYSAGAFIQAGIDAAFARRLGAVSDVEVNFVPAQPHQAENVEQTEQPEQEDRPVLDQRATVRFTTTNGTYDCEGLRLATMKDGQFHWATELAEHSDIPEFHGPQPDTALLRGLARRLVGDRPVVRVPQAAGESLIAVDFVELAPNPTAVILAGLERSGEIEGGVDERIATAELASYMNVPSNNPDALAQFEGSRIVALPHPSGQSFLTAQDILADAHYLAAEHNFFLDGRFPNLHADLDPETSRTVVTTAYGSLTVPAHLIATLDEPAGTFTWAWADKLASTPSAQAVSNVRRFAYDQAIPELVRARVPIAHARKARLPQLAMPILGLWTLLPVRLPDGRHGLALSDAPAFRLPAPTPAAIDATVRIPVPQGVDEQRARAAYRRQRGF
;
A
#
# COMPACT_ATOMS: atom_id res chain seq x y z
N MET A 1 -12.86 4.85 20.09
CA MET A 1 -12.37 4.74 18.70
C MET A 1 -10.86 4.94 18.61
N ASP A 2 -10.23 5.82 19.39
CA ASP A 2 -8.77 6.03 19.31
C ASP A 2 -7.93 4.82 19.75
N SER A 3 -8.40 4.03 20.73
CA SER A 3 -7.65 2.86 21.24
C SER A 3 -7.43 1.77 20.18
N ALA A 4 -8.48 1.38 19.44
CA ALA A 4 -8.38 0.33 18.43
C ALA A 4 -7.49 0.72 17.24
N LYS A 5 -7.58 1.97 16.77
CA LYS A 5 -6.70 2.49 15.70
C LYS A 5 -5.25 2.59 16.15
N ASN A 6 -5.00 3.02 17.39
CA ASN A 6 -3.65 3.05 17.95
C ASN A 6 -3.08 1.64 18.09
N LEU A 7 -3.88 0.67 18.56
CA LEU A 7 -3.46 -0.72 18.66
C LEU A 7 -3.19 -1.36 17.29
N TYR A 8 -4.00 -1.06 16.27
CA TYR A 8 -3.72 -1.46 14.90
C TYR A 8 -2.41 -0.84 14.41
N SER A 9 -2.23 0.47 14.62
CA SER A 9 -1.03 1.20 14.19
C SER A 9 0.24 0.62 14.83
N ALA A 10 0.18 0.29 16.13
CA ALA A 10 1.26 -0.37 16.87
C ALA A 10 1.77 -1.66 16.21
N GLY A 11 0.87 -2.50 15.68
CA GLY A 11 1.27 -3.75 15.01
C GLY A 11 1.56 -3.59 13.51
N ALA A 12 1.19 -2.49 12.88
CA ALA A 12 1.08 -2.42 11.42
C ALA A 12 2.40 -2.76 10.70
N PHE A 13 3.54 -2.26 11.21
CA PHE A 13 4.84 -2.52 10.59
C PHE A 13 5.36 -3.92 10.91
N ILE A 14 5.22 -4.38 12.15
CA ILE A 14 5.61 -5.73 12.56
C ILE A 14 4.84 -6.76 11.71
N GLN A 15 3.52 -6.61 11.62
CA GLN A 15 2.65 -7.48 10.82
C GLN A 15 3.03 -7.47 9.34
N ALA A 16 3.29 -6.32 8.75
CA ALA A 16 3.71 -6.24 7.36
C ALA A 16 5.07 -6.91 7.12
N GLY A 17 6.00 -6.80 8.07
CA GLY A 17 7.28 -7.50 8.01
C GLY A 17 7.15 -9.01 8.14
N ILE A 18 6.32 -9.50 9.07
CA ILE A 18 6.02 -10.93 9.23
C ILE A 18 5.32 -11.45 7.97
N ASP A 19 4.33 -10.74 7.43
CA ASP A 19 3.66 -11.12 6.18
C ASP A 19 4.65 -11.21 5.00
N ALA A 20 5.58 -10.26 4.89
CA ALA A 20 6.59 -10.27 3.84
C ALA A 20 7.57 -11.45 4.00
N ALA A 21 7.93 -11.80 5.24
CA ALA A 21 8.73 -13.00 5.52
C ALA A 21 7.95 -14.28 5.20
N PHE A 22 6.69 -14.35 5.60
CA PHE A 22 5.80 -15.49 5.37
C PHE A 22 5.56 -15.73 3.88
N ALA A 23 5.22 -14.69 3.13
CA ALA A 23 5.04 -14.76 1.68
C ALA A 23 6.32 -15.19 0.95
N ARG A 24 7.49 -14.73 1.39
CA ARG A 24 8.78 -15.18 0.85
C ARG A 24 9.09 -16.64 1.17
N ARG A 25 8.69 -17.12 2.35
CA ARG A 25 8.87 -18.52 2.78
C ARG A 25 8.00 -19.48 1.97
N LEU A 26 6.74 -19.10 1.77
CA LEU A 26 5.75 -19.91 1.04
C LEU A 26 5.93 -19.82 -0.48
N GLY A 27 6.13 -18.61 -1.01
CA GLY A 27 6.00 -18.33 -2.44
C GLY A 27 4.53 -18.12 -2.84
N ALA A 28 4.21 -18.33 -4.12
CA ALA A 28 2.84 -18.20 -4.61
C ALA A 28 1.98 -19.35 -4.07
N VAL A 29 1.00 -19.02 -3.25
CA VAL A 29 0.01 -19.95 -2.69
C VAL A 29 -1.08 -20.21 -3.71
N SER A 30 -1.31 -21.48 -4.05
CA SER A 30 -2.39 -21.90 -4.95
C SER A 30 -3.62 -22.41 -4.19
N ASP A 31 -3.42 -22.94 -2.98
CA ASP A 31 -4.49 -23.51 -2.16
C ASP A 31 -4.14 -23.49 -0.67
N VAL A 32 -5.17 -23.43 0.18
CA VAL A 32 -5.06 -23.44 1.65
C VAL A 32 -6.12 -24.37 2.23
N GLU A 33 -5.67 -25.43 2.89
CA GLU A 33 -6.54 -26.40 3.57
C GLU A 33 -6.38 -26.29 5.09
N VAL A 34 -7.45 -26.55 5.83
CA VAL A 34 -7.42 -26.55 7.30
C VAL A 34 -8.03 -27.82 7.83
N ASN A 35 -7.27 -28.48 8.70
CA ASN A 35 -7.70 -29.67 9.41
C ASN A 35 -7.79 -29.33 10.90
N PHE A 36 -9.00 -29.17 11.43
CA PHE A 36 -9.19 -28.93 12.85
C PHE A 36 -8.88 -30.17 13.68
N VAL A 37 -8.21 -29.95 14.81
CA VAL A 37 -8.07 -30.98 15.83
C VAL A 37 -9.44 -31.16 16.50
N PRO A 38 -9.97 -32.40 16.58
CA PRO A 38 -11.20 -32.66 17.31
C PRO A 38 -11.06 -32.20 18.76
N ALA A 39 -12.09 -31.55 19.29
CA ALA A 39 -12.13 -31.19 20.70
C ALA A 39 -12.00 -32.47 21.56
N GLN A 40 -11.05 -32.50 22.49
CA GLN A 40 -10.95 -33.63 23.41
C GLN A 40 -12.17 -33.62 24.36
N PRO A 41 -12.87 -34.76 24.57
CA PRO A 41 -14.07 -34.81 25.41
C PRO A 41 -13.87 -34.57 26.92
N HIS A 42 -12.71 -34.10 27.39
CA HIS A 42 -12.36 -34.10 28.82
C HIS A 42 -11.92 -32.73 29.35
N GLN A 43 -12.85 -31.76 29.38
CA GLN A 43 -12.87 -30.67 30.38
C GLN A 43 -14.31 -30.23 30.72
N ALA A 44 -15.29 -31.14 30.61
CA ALA A 44 -16.62 -30.95 31.20
C ALA A 44 -16.68 -31.68 32.54
N GLU A 45 -15.93 -31.20 33.54
CA GLU A 45 -16.18 -31.60 34.93
C GLU A 45 -16.95 -30.47 35.64
N ASN A 46 -18.18 -30.82 36.03
CA ASN A 46 -19.09 -30.11 36.93
C ASN A 46 -19.78 -28.85 36.40
N VAL A 47 -20.74 -29.05 35.49
CA VAL A 47 -21.94 -28.19 35.46
C VAL A 47 -23.16 -29.10 35.62
N GLU A 48 -23.84 -28.95 36.75
CA GLU A 48 -25.13 -29.58 37.00
C GLU A 48 -26.10 -29.25 35.86
N GLN A 49 -26.79 -30.29 35.40
CA GLN A 49 -27.78 -30.25 34.34
C GLN A 49 -28.83 -29.16 34.60
N THR A 50 -28.72 -28.05 33.86
CA THR A 50 -29.84 -27.15 33.63
C THR A 50 -30.12 -27.20 32.14
N GLU A 51 -31.20 -27.89 31.78
CA GLU A 51 -31.68 -28.00 30.40
C GLU A 51 -32.03 -26.60 29.86
N GLN A 52 -31.19 -26.07 28.96
CA GLN A 52 -31.53 -24.97 28.06
C GLN A 52 -31.24 -25.40 26.61
N PRO A 53 -32.27 -25.53 25.76
CA PRO A 53 -32.10 -25.95 24.38
C PRO A 53 -31.80 -24.74 23.47
N GLU A 54 -30.58 -24.18 23.55
CA GLU A 54 -30.07 -23.18 22.57
C GLU A 54 -28.55 -23.33 22.26
N GLN A 55 -27.90 -24.42 22.70
CA GLN A 55 -26.44 -24.54 22.72
C GLN A 55 -25.80 -25.32 21.55
N GLU A 56 -26.53 -25.57 20.46
CA GLU A 56 -26.05 -26.44 19.37
C GLU A 56 -25.15 -25.76 18.32
N ASP A 57 -24.96 -24.43 18.35
CA ASP A 57 -24.28 -23.71 17.25
C ASP A 57 -23.13 -22.80 17.71
N ARG A 58 -22.64 -22.92 18.96
CA ARG A 58 -21.45 -22.16 19.40
C ARG A 58 -20.17 -22.86 18.94
N PRO A 59 -19.26 -22.16 18.24
CA PRO A 59 -17.98 -22.74 17.85
C PRO A 59 -17.15 -23.06 19.10
N VAL A 60 -16.45 -24.19 19.08
CA VAL A 60 -15.48 -24.56 20.12
C VAL A 60 -14.43 -23.47 20.25
N LEU A 61 -14.26 -22.92 21.45
CA LEU A 61 -13.23 -21.92 21.74
C LEU A 61 -11.83 -22.51 21.55
N ASP A 62 -10.91 -21.69 21.02
CA ASP A 62 -9.49 -22.02 20.86
C ASP A 62 -9.22 -23.33 20.13
N GLN A 63 -10.07 -23.64 19.14
CA GLN A 63 -9.91 -24.85 18.34
C GLN A 63 -8.61 -24.80 17.53
N ARG A 64 -7.67 -25.68 17.89
CA ARG A 64 -6.40 -25.87 17.16
C ARG A 64 -6.64 -26.51 15.80
N ALA A 65 -5.76 -26.22 14.85
CA ALA A 65 -5.79 -26.78 13.52
C ALA A 65 -4.38 -27.00 12.96
N THR A 66 -4.29 -27.84 11.92
CA THR A 66 -3.18 -27.83 10.98
C THR A 66 -3.61 -27.08 9.73
N VAL A 67 -2.88 -26.03 9.38
CA VAL A 67 -3.08 -25.23 8.17
C VAL A 67 -2.05 -25.66 7.13
N ARG A 68 -2.53 -26.20 6.01
CA ARG A 68 -1.70 -26.65 4.90
C ARG A 68 -1.74 -25.64 3.76
N PHE A 69 -0.58 -25.12 3.38
CA PHE A 69 -0.41 -24.26 2.22
C PHE A 69 0.16 -25.08 1.06
N THR A 70 -0.56 -25.11 -0.06
CA THR A 70 -0.03 -25.63 -1.32
C THR A 70 0.51 -24.46 -2.12
N THR A 71 1.77 -24.54 -2.51
CA THR A 71 2.49 -23.46 -3.19
C THR A 71 3.23 -23.98 -4.41
N THR A 72 3.73 -23.08 -5.25
CA THR A 72 4.65 -23.44 -6.35
C THR A 72 5.95 -24.09 -5.87
N ASN A 73 6.30 -23.93 -4.58
CA ASN A 73 7.52 -24.46 -3.97
C ASN A 73 7.28 -25.75 -3.16
N GLY A 74 6.05 -26.27 -3.15
CA GLY A 74 5.66 -27.46 -2.38
C GLY A 74 4.58 -27.17 -1.33
N THR A 75 4.36 -28.13 -0.45
CA THR A 75 3.36 -28.08 0.63
C THR A 75 4.00 -27.73 1.97
N TYR A 76 3.37 -26.84 2.72
CA TYR A 76 3.81 -26.40 4.05
C TYR A 76 2.69 -26.58 5.06
N ASP A 77 2.95 -27.35 6.11
CA ASP A 77 2.02 -27.53 7.22
C ASP A 77 2.45 -26.65 8.39
N CYS A 78 1.52 -25.84 8.88
CA CYS A 78 1.69 -24.96 10.03
C CYS A 78 0.66 -25.30 11.11
N GLU A 79 1.01 -25.10 12.37
CA GLU A 79 -0.01 -25.07 13.41
C GLU A 79 -0.87 -23.82 13.27
N GLY A 80 -2.14 -23.92 13.66
CA GLY A 80 -3.05 -22.79 13.68
C GLY A 80 -4.08 -22.83 14.79
N LEU A 81 -4.72 -21.69 14.99
CA LEU A 81 -5.75 -21.45 16.00
C LEU A 81 -6.93 -20.74 15.36
N ARG A 82 -8.15 -21.28 15.50
CA ARG A 82 -9.36 -20.57 15.04
C ARG A 82 -9.60 -19.35 15.92
N LEU A 83 -9.66 -18.18 15.29
CA LEU A 83 -9.99 -16.93 15.96
C LEU A 83 -11.46 -16.59 15.83
N ALA A 84 -12.05 -16.84 14.67
CA ALA A 84 -13.45 -16.55 14.40
C ALA A 84 -14.01 -17.46 13.30
N THR A 85 -15.33 -17.61 13.28
CA THR A 85 -16.09 -18.09 12.12
C THR A 85 -16.73 -16.90 11.42
N MET A 86 -16.92 -16.99 10.11
CA MET A 86 -17.58 -15.95 9.31
C MET A 86 -18.99 -16.40 8.92
N LYS A 87 -19.98 -15.58 9.27
CA LYS A 87 -21.39 -15.76 8.90
C LYS A 87 -21.94 -14.43 8.44
N ASP A 88 -22.59 -14.40 7.27
CA ASP A 88 -23.21 -13.18 6.69
C ASP A 88 -22.26 -11.97 6.61
N GLY A 89 -20.97 -12.20 6.34
CA GLY A 89 -19.94 -11.16 6.25
C GLY A 89 -19.45 -10.61 7.61
N GLN A 90 -19.83 -11.25 8.72
CA GLN A 90 -19.43 -10.89 10.07
C GLN A 90 -18.59 -11.99 10.72
N PHE A 91 -17.56 -11.59 11.47
CA PHE A 91 -16.81 -12.46 12.35
C PHE A 91 -17.57 -12.71 13.64
N HIS A 92 -17.64 -13.97 14.02
CA HIS A 92 -18.07 -14.46 15.32
C HIS A 92 -16.85 -15.07 16.01
N TRP A 93 -16.37 -14.39 17.05
CA TRP A 93 -15.14 -14.78 17.75
C TRP A 93 -15.30 -16.15 18.42
N ALA A 94 -14.22 -16.93 18.37
CA ALA A 94 -14.17 -18.32 18.82
C ALA A 94 -12.85 -18.62 19.56
N THR A 95 -12.36 -17.64 20.34
CA THR A 95 -11.11 -17.72 21.12
C THR A 95 -11.30 -17.05 22.47
N GLU A 96 -10.75 -17.63 23.54
CA GLU A 96 -10.79 -17.03 24.88
C GLU A 96 -10.07 -15.69 24.92
N LEU A 97 -9.06 -15.47 24.06
CA LEU A 97 -8.34 -14.20 23.97
C LEU A 97 -9.28 -13.03 23.64
N ALA A 98 -10.26 -13.27 22.75
CA ALA A 98 -11.25 -12.27 22.38
C ALA A 98 -12.24 -12.03 23.52
N GLU A 99 -12.69 -13.09 24.19
CA GLU A 99 -13.63 -12.99 25.32
C GLU A 99 -13.07 -12.16 26.49
N HIS A 100 -11.76 -12.28 26.75
CA HIS A 100 -11.09 -11.55 27.83
C HIS A 100 -10.54 -10.17 27.40
N SER A 101 -10.74 -9.76 26.15
CA SER A 101 -10.22 -8.48 25.68
C SER A 101 -11.08 -7.31 26.13
N ASP A 102 -10.47 -6.19 26.53
CA ASP A 102 -11.21 -4.95 26.85
C ASP A 102 -11.62 -4.16 25.59
N ILE A 103 -11.29 -4.66 24.40
CA ILE A 103 -11.51 -3.95 23.13
C ILE A 103 -12.89 -4.32 22.58
N PRO A 104 -13.81 -3.34 22.39
CA PRO A 104 -15.18 -3.58 21.94
C PRO A 104 -15.27 -4.38 20.62
N GLU A 105 -14.31 -4.18 19.72
CA GLU A 105 -14.22 -4.87 18.43
C GLU A 105 -14.00 -6.39 18.54
N PHE A 106 -13.69 -6.93 19.73
CA PHE A 106 -13.64 -8.38 19.97
C PHE A 106 -14.91 -8.95 20.62
N HIS A 107 -15.93 -8.11 20.82
CA HIS A 107 -17.21 -8.51 21.41
C HIS A 107 -18.33 -8.51 20.38
N GLY A 108 -19.11 -9.60 20.38
CA GLY A 108 -20.23 -9.79 19.46
C GLY A 108 -19.82 -9.96 17.98
N PRO A 109 -20.82 -10.05 17.08
CA PRO A 109 -20.58 -10.12 15.63
C PRO A 109 -20.01 -8.81 15.08
N GLN A 110 -18.97 -8.89 14.25
CA GLN A 110 -18.24 -7.73 13.76
C GLN A 110 -17.97 -7.80 12.25
N PRO A 111 -18.09 -6.71 11.48
CA PRO A 111 -17.91 -6.76 10.03
C PRO A 111 -16.44 -7.04 9.64
N ASP A 112 -16.23 -7.86 8.60
CA ASP A 112 -14.88 -8.14 8.09
C ASP A 112 -14.24 -6.90 7.44
N THR A 113 -13.44 -6.18 8.23
CA THR A 113 -12.70 -4.99 7.80
C THR A 113 -11.19 -5.19 7.93
N ALA A 114 -10.41 -4.40 7.18
CA ALA A 114 -8.95 -4.43 7.30
C ALA A 114 -8.47 -4.10 8.72
N LEU A 115 -9.13 -3.14 9.40
CA LEU A 115 -8.87 -2.80 10.79
C LEU A 115 -9.05 -4.04 11.69
N LEU A 116 -10.18 -4.73 11.55
CA LEU A 116 -10.50 -5.87 12.40
C LEU A 116 -9.57 -7.06 12.17
N ARG A 117 -9.17 -7.32 10.92
CA ARG A 117 -8.16 -8.34 10.61
C ARG A 117 -6.79 -8.00 11.22
N GLY A 118 -6.39 -6.73 11.23
CA GLY A 118 -5.16 -6.30 11.91
C GLY A 118 -5.24 -6.37 13.44
N LEU A 119 -6.41 -6.08 14.01
CA LEU A 119 -6.68 -6.31 15.44
C LEU A 119 -6.61 -7.80 15.78
N ALA A 120 -7.22 -8.68 14.98
CA ALA A 120 -7.14 -10.12 15.17
C ALA A 120 -5.69 -10.61 15.19
N ARG A 121 -4.82 -10.05 14.34
CA ARG A 121 -3.38 -10.33 14.35
C ARG A 121 -2.71 -9.84 15.65
N ARG A 122 -3.04 -8.65 16.14
CA ARG A 122 -2.55 -8.15 17.44
C ARG A 122 -2.91 -9.08 18.58
N LEU A 123 -4.15 -9.59 18.58
CA LEU A 123 -4.67 -10.49 19.61
C LEU A 123 -3.80 -11.74 19.79
N VAL A 124 -3.18 -12.22 18.72
CA VAL A 124 -2.33 -13.42 18.70
C VAL A 124 -0.84 -13.12 18.58
N GLY A 125 -0.39 -11.92 18.94
CA GLY A 125 1.03 -11.54 18.93
C GLY A 125 1.61 -11.35 17.53
N ASP A 126 0.86 -10.70 16.64
CA ASP A 126 1.23 -10.36 15.25
C ASP A 126 1.39 -11.52 14.27
N ARG A 127 1.02 -12.73 14.69
CA ARG A 127 1.00 -13.90 13.80
C ARG A 127 0.13 -13.66 12.56
N PRO A 128 0.51 -14.21 11.39
CA PRO A 128 -0.33 -14.15 10.20
C PRO A 128 -1.70 -14.75 10.47
N VAL A 129 -2.71 -14.13 9.88
CA VAL A 129 -4.08 -14.61 9.94
C VAL A 129 -4.57 -14.82 8.51
N VAL A 130 -5.15 -15.99 8.26
CA VAL A 130 -5.67 -16.42 6.95
C VAL A 130 -7.17 -16.70 7.04
N ARG A 131 -7.88 -16.38 5.96
CA ARG A 131 -9.27 -16.79 5.76
C ARG A 131 -9.27 -18.10 5.00
N VAL A 132 -9.97 -19.10 5.53
CA VAL A 132 -10.05 -20.42 4.90
C VAL A 132 -11.51 -20.81 4.68
N PRO A 133 -11.93 -21.05 3.41
CA PRO A 133 -13.25 -21.57 3.09
C PRO A 133 -13.49 -22.96 3.68
N GLN A 134 -14.71 -23.20 4.13
CA GLN A 134 -15.19 -24.46 4.71
C GLN A 134 -16.58 -24.79 4.17
N ALA A 135 -17.02 -26.04 4.35
CA ALA A 135 -18.34 -26.48 3.89
C ALA A 135 -19.51 -25.68 4.49
N ALA A 136 -19.35 -25.15 5.71
CA ALA A 136 -20.38 -24.41 6.45
C ALA A 136 -20.17 -22.88 6.50
N GLY A 137 -19.13 -22.34 5.83
CA GLY A 137 -18.78 -20.92 5.90
C GLY A 137 -17.28 -20.70 5.73
N GLU A 138 -16.75 -19.61 6.26
CA GLU A 138 -15.29 -19.40 6.32
C GLU A 138 -14.82 -19.31 7.77
N SER A 139 -13.55 -19.63 8.03
CA SER A 139 -12.92 -19.38 9.33
C SER A 139 -11.73 -18.45 9.19
N LEU A 140 -11.53 -17.63 10.23
CA LEU A 140 -10.36 -16.81 10.42
C LEU A 140 -9.39 -17.56 11.34
N ILE A 141 -8.19 -17.87 10.84
CA ILE A 141 -7.23 -18.73 11.54
C ILE A 141 -5.89 -18.03 11.65
N ALA A 142 -5.37 -17.95 12.88
CA ALA A 142 -3.99 -17.57 13.14
C ALA A 142 -3.06 -18.74 12.77
N VAL A 143 -1.96 -18.44 12.11
CA VAL A 143 -0.93 -19.40 11.71
C VAL A 143 0.29 -19.18 12.60
N ASP A 144 0.86 -20.24 13.15
CA ASP A 144 2.05 -20.13 14.01
C ASP A 144 3.30 -19.83 13.17
N PHE A 145 3.52 -18.55 12.92
CA PHE A 145 4.66 -18.01 12.20
C PHE A 145 4.99 -16.62 12.76
N VAL A 146 6.25 -16.42 13.17
CA VAL A 146 6.70 -15.21 13.86
C VAL A 146 8.02 -14.65 13.32
N GLU A 147 8.52 -15.20 12.20
CA GLU A 147 9.77 -14.71 11.63
C GLU A 147 9.59 -13.29 11.07
N LEU A 148 10.52 -12.41 11.43
CA LEU A 148 10.58 -11.02 10.96
C LEU A 148 11.90 -10.80 10.20
N ALA A 149 11.85 -10.02 9.12
CA ALA A 149 13.07 -9.63 8.40
C ALA A 149 14.00 -8.82 9.33
N PRO A 150 15.31 -9.11 9.38
CA PRO A 150 16.23 -8.45 10.31
C PRO A 150 16.53 -6.99 9.93
N ASN A 151 16.20 -6.57 8.70
CA ASN A 151 16.39 -5.19 8.26
C ASN A 151 15.14 -4.35 8.57
N PRO A 152 15.20 -3.41 9.55
CA PRO A 152 14.06 -2.59 9.94
C PRO A 152 13.54 -1.72 8.79
N THR A 153 14.42 -1.20 7.93
CA THR A 153 14.00 -0.40 6.77
C THR A 153 13.10 -1.20 5.83
N ALA A 154 13.43 -2.47 5.57
CA ALA A 154 12.59 -3.32 4.73
C ALA A 154 11.22 -3.59 5.35
N VAL A 155 11.17 -3.75 6.67
CA VAL A 155 9.91 -3.93 7.43
C VAL A 155 9.05 -2.66 7.39
N ILE A 156 9.67 -1.49 7.60
CA ILE A 156 8.98 -0.20 7.53
C ILE A 156 8.41 0.04 6.12
N LEU A 157 9.18 -0.22 5.06
CA LEU A 157 8.69 -0.06 3.69
C LEU A 157 7.50 -0.98 3.40
N ALA A 158 7.55 -2.25 3.84
CA ALA A 158 6.41 -3.16 3.73
C ALA A 158 5.17 -2.63 4.49
N GLY A 159 5.37 -2.03 5.66
CA GLY A 159 4.31 -1.41 6.45
C GLY A 159 3.72 -0.15 5.79
N LEU A 160 4.57 0.71 5.23
CA LEU A 160 4.16 1.92 4.52
C LEU A 160 3.29 1.60 3.30
N GLU A 161 3.60 0.53 2.59
CA GLU A 161 2.80 0.04 1.46
C GLU A 161 1.35 -0.25 1.86
N ARG A 162 1.13 -0.70 3.09
CA ARG A 162 -0.20 -1.06 3.61
C ARG A 162 -0.83 0.03 4.49
N SER A 163 -0.12 1.13 4.74
CA SER A 163 -0.54 2.20 5.66
C SER A 163 -1.85 2.90 5.26
N GLY A 164 -2.27 2.78 4.00
CA GLY A 164 -3.52 3.32 3.47
C GLY A 164 -4.66 2.30 3.32
N GLU A 165 -4.55 1.10 3.89
CA GLU A 165 -5.61 0.07 3.83
C GLU A 165 -6.78 0.36 4.78
N ILE A 166 -6.59 1.21 5.80
CA ILE A 166 -7.61 1.57 6.79
C ILE A 166 -7.98 3.06 6.72
N GLU A 167 -9.22 3.38 7.09
CA GLU A 167 -9.69 4.76 7.16
C GLU A 167 -8.92 5.57 8.21
N GLY A 168 -8.39 6.72 7.80
CA GLY A 168 -7.50 7.56 8.61
C GLY A 168 -6.02 7.14 8.55
N GLY A 169 -5.73 5.96 7.99
CA GLY A 169 -4.38 5.42 7.85
C GLY A 169 -3.75 4.97 9.15
N VAL A 170 -2.50 4.50 9.05
CA VAL A 170 -1.64 4.12 10.18
C VAL A 170 -0.96 5.35 10.77
N ASP A 171 -0.87 5.43 12.09
CA ASP A 171 0.11 6.28 12.77
C ASP A 171 1.49 5.63 12.65
N GLU A 172 2.29 6.11 11.70
CA GLU A 172 3.58 5.51 11.35
C GLU A 172 4.61 5.73 12.46
N ARG A 173 4.41 6.73 13.33
CA ARG A 173 5.29 6.96 14.49
C ARG A 173 5.04 5.91 15.57
N ILE A 174 3.78 5.63 15.89
CA ILE A 174 3.42 4.54 16.82
C ILE A 174 3.94 3.20 16.26
N ALA A 175 3.69 2.93 14.97
CA ALA A 175 4.15 1.70 14.31
C ALA A 175 5.68 1.52 14.36
N THR A 176 6.43 2.61 14.16
CA THR A 176 7.91 2.56 14.21
C THR A 176 8.43 2.37 15.63
N ALA A 177 7.82 3.01 16.63
CA ALA A 177 8.22 2.87 18.03
C ALA A 177 8.02 1.43 18.54
N GLU A 178 6.91 0.81 18.16
CA GLU A 178 6.61 -0.59 18.49
C GLU A 178 7.55 -1.55 17.75
N LEU A 179 7.83 -1.30 16.47
CA LEU A 179 8.84 -2.07 15.73
C LEU A 179 10.23 -1.97 16.39
N ALA A 180 10.65 -0.78 16.81
CA ALA A 180 11.92 -0.59 17.49
C ALA A 180 12.00 -1.43 18.77
N SER A 181 10.92 -1.43 19.55
CA SER A 181 10.80 -2.24 20.78
C SER A 181 10.84 -3.74 20.46
N TYR A 182 10.08 -4.18 19.45
CA TYR A 182 10.05 -5.57 18.99
C TYR A 182 11.42 -6.09 18.54
N MET A 183 12.19 -5.24 17.84
CA MET A 183 13.52 -5.57 17.33
C MET A 183 14.64 -5.33 18.35
N ASN A 184 14.31 -4.94 19.59
CA ASN A 184 15.28 -4.56 20.64
C ASN A 184 16.27 -3.48 20.19
N VAL A 185 15.82 -2.53 19.35
CA VAL A 185 16.62 -1.36 18.97
C VAL A 185 16.77 -0.45 20.19
N PRO A 186 18.00 -0.06 20.58
CA PRO A 186 18.20 0.77 21.76
C PRO A 186 17.37 2.06 21.73
N SER A 187 16.64 2.31 22.80
CA SER A 187 15.69 3.44 22.93
C SER A 187 16.36 4.81 22.97
N ASN A 188 17.69 4.86 22.94
CA ASN A 188 18.45 6.11 23.01
C ASN A 188 18.32 6.96 21.73
N ASN A 189 17.76 6.41 20.64
CA ASN A 189 17.35 7.19 19.47
C ASN A 189 16.22 6.47 18.68
N PRO A 190 14.93 6.67 19.00
CA PRO A 190 13.83 6.12 18.20
C PRO A 190 13.77 6.72 16.78
N ASP A 191 14.29 7.93 16.57
CA ASP A 191 14.48 8.52 15.24
C ASP A 191 15.61 7.82 14.46
N ALA A 192 16.34 6.86 15.06
CA ALA A 192 17.32 6.06 14.35
C ALA A 192 16.69 5.22 13.23
N LEU A 193 15.40 4.91 13.31
CA LEU A 193 14.70 4.12 12.29
C LEU A 193 14.00 4.97 11.24
N ALA A 194 13.64 6.21 11.55
CA ALA A 194 12.92 7.10 10.63
C ALA A 194 12.90 8.56 11.13
N GLN A 195 12.77 9.50 10.21
CA GLN A 195 12.45 10.89 10.51
C GLN A 195 10.96 11.16 10.24
N PHE A 196 10.35 12.00 11.07
CA PHE A 196 8.90 12.21 11.07
C PHE A 196 8.48 13.67 10.89
N GLU A 197 7.40 13.90 10.15
CA GLU A 197 6.58 15.11 10.19
C GLU A 197 5.17 14.73 10.69
N GLY A 198 4.82 15.16 11.92
CA GLY A 198 3.61 14.65 12.58
C GLY A 198 3.70 13.13 12.79
N SER A 199 2.67 12.38 12.40
CA SER A 199 2.66 10.91 12.47
C SER A 199 3.23 10.21 11.22
N ARG A 200 3.77 10.96 10.25
CA ARG A 200 4.24 10.41 8.97
C ARG A 200 5.75 10.40 8.86
N ILE A 201 6.29 9.32 8.31
CA ILE A 201 7.70 9.17 7.95
C ILE A 201 7.99 10.00 6.70
N VAL A 202 8.99 10.86 6.78
CA VAL A 202 9.47 11.70 5.67
C VAL A 202 10.86 11.29 5.17
N ALA A 203 11.62 10.55 5.99
CA ALA A 203 12.89 9.98 5.57
C ALA A 203 13.21 8.72 6.37
N LEU A 204 13.96 7.82 5.75
CA LEU A 204 14.50 6.61 6.37
C LEU A 204 16.02 6.69 6.45
N PRO A 205 16.66 6.04 7.44
CA PRO A 205 18.10 6.01 7.55
C PRO A 205 18.71 5.27 6.37
N HIS A 206 19.78 5.85 5.83
CA HIS A 206 20.55 5.24 4.75
C HIS A 206 21.85 4.63 5.31
N PRO A 207 22.26 3.44 4.85
CA PRO A 207 23.59 2.93 5.11
C PRO A 207 24.66 3.92 4.64
N SER A 208 25.66 4.18 5.47
CA SER A 208 26.75 5.10 5.15
C SER A 208 27.50 4.68 3.88
N GLY A 209 27.73 5.64 2.97
CA GLY A 209 28.57 5.45 1.78
C GLY A 209 27.84 5.21 0.45
N GLN A 210 26.51 5.18 0.42
CA GLN A 210 25.71 5.14 -0.81
C GLN A 210 25.01 6.48 -1.06
N SER A 211 24.99 6.92 -2.32
CA SER A 211 24.23 8.11 -2.74
C SER A 211 22.77 7.71 -2.93
N PHE A 212 21.90 8.21 -2.06
CA PHE A 212 20.46 7.98 -2.16
C PHE A 212 19.74 9.26 -2.58
N LEU A 213 18.64 9.09 -3.32
CA LEU A 213 17.77 10.18 -3.71
C LEU A 213 16.62 10.31 -2.73
N THR A 214 16.31 11.55 -2.33
CA THR A 214 15.08 11.88 -1.62
C THR A 214 13.94 12.17 -2.61
N ALA A 215 12.69 12.23 -2.12
CA ALA A 215 11.58 12.72 -2.95
C ALA A 215 11.83 14.16 -3.44
N GLN A 216 12.46 15.02 -2.63
CA GLN A 216 12.77 16.40 -3.00
C GLN A 216 13.81 16.48 -4.13
N ASP A 217 14.81 15.59 -4.11
CA ASP A 217 15.80 15.47 -5.18
C ASP A 217 15.17 15.10 -6.53
N ILE A 218 14.22 14.15 -6.50
CA ILE A 218 13.51 13.70 -7.69
C ILE A 218 12.58 14.78 -8.21
N LEU A 219 11.87 15.47 -7.30
CA LEU A 219 11.06 16.63 -7.67
C LEU A 219 11.91 17.74 -8.30
N ALA A 220 13.11 18.00 -7.77
CA ALA A 220 14.03 18.96 -8.38
C ALA A 220 14.34 18.56 -9.82
N ASP A 221 14.74 17.31 -10.03
CA ASP A 221 15.10 16.78 -11.35
C ASP A 221 13.92 16.75 -12.35
N ALA A 222 12.68 16.75 -11.86
CA ALA A 222 11.48 16.74 -12.67
C ALA A 222 10.89 18.14 -12.94
N HIS A 223 11.08 19.08 -12.02
CA HIS A 223 10.22 20.26 -11.87
C HIS A 223 10.01 21.06 -13.16
N TYR A 224 11.10 21.55 -13.76
CA TYR A 224 11.02 22.45 -14.90
C TYR A 224 10.65 21.74 -16.20
N LEU A 225 11.10 20.51 -16.42
CA LEU A 225 10.72 19.78 -17.63
C LEU A 225 9.23 19.38 -17.60
N ALA A 226 8.72 18.94 -16.43
CA ALA A 226 7.30 18.70 -16.23
C ALA A 226 6.47 19.98 -16.46
N ALA A 227 6.96 21.12 -15.98
CA ALA A 227 6.33 22.41 -16.19
C ALA A 227 6.28 22.82 -17.68
N GLU A 228 7.38 22.67 -18.42
CA GLU A 228 7.42 22.98 -19.86
C GLU A 228 6.46 22.07 -20.65
N HIS A 229 6.41 20.77 -20.31
CA HIS A 229 5.44 19.83 -20.90
C HIS A 229 3.99 20.25 -20.62
N ASN A 230 3.67 20.69 -19.40
CA ASN A 230 2.33 21.18 -19.08
C ASN A 230 1.98 22.45 -19.89
N PHE A 231 2.89 23.42 -19.98
CA PHE A 231 2.66 24.60 -20.82
C PHE A 231 2.44 24.24 -22.28
N PHE A 232 3.22 23.30 -22.81
CA PHE A 232 3.07 22.82 -24.17
C PHE A 232 1.71 22.15 -24.39
N LEU A 233 1.28 21.27 -23.46
CA LEU A 233 -0.02 20.62 -23.53
C LEU A 233 -1.18 21.62 -23.48
N ASP A 234 -1.16 22.53 -22.50
CA ASP A 234 -2.21 23.53 -22.32
C ASP A 234 -2.36 24.44 -23.55
N GLY A 235 -1.24 24.81 -24.19
CA GLY A 235 -1.26 25.63 -25.39
C GLY A 235 -1.64 24.88 -26.67
N ARG A 236 -1.17 23.63 -26.84
CA ARG A 236 -1.30 22.88 -28.10
C ARG A 236 -2.56 22.02 -28.18
N PHE A 237 -3.09 21.60 -27.02
CA PHE A 237 -4.21 20.67 -26.88
C PHE A 237 -5.28 21.24 -25.93
N PRO A 238 -5.95 22.35 -26.29
CA PRO A 238 -6.99 22.95 -25.46
C PRO A 238 -8.19 22.00 -25.33
N ASN A 239 -8.81 21.99 -24.14
CA ASN A 239 -9.95 21.13 -23.79
C ASN A 239 -9.64 19.64 -24.01
N LEU A 240 -8.42 19.21 -23.66
CA LEU A 240 -8.00 17.82 -23.76
C LEU A 240 -8.86 16.92 -22.87
N HIS A 241 -9.43 15.89 -23.47
CA HIS A 241 -10.07 14.76 -22.78
C HIS A 241 -9.40 13.47 -23.26
N ALA A 242 -9.22 12.50 -22.37
CA ALA A 242 -8.51 11.29 -22.70
C ALA A 242 -9.21 10.07 -22.12
N ASP A 243 -9.45 9.06 -22.95
CA ASP A 243 -10.01 7.77 -22.55
C ASP A 243 -8.92 6.70 -22.72
N LEU A 244 -8.51 6.07 -21.62
CA LEU A 244 -7.48 5.03 -21.62
C LEU A 244 -8.15 3.65 -21.65
N ASP A 245 -7.68 2.80 -22.55
CA ASP A 245 -7.93 1.36 -22.49
C ASP A 245 -6.75 0.67 -21.77
N PRO A 246 -6.96 0.16 -20.54
CA PRO A 246 -5.89 -0.45 -19.75
C PRO A 246 -5.33 -1.73 -20.38
N GLU A 247 -6.14 -2.46 -21.14
CA GLU A 247 -5.78 -3.76 -21.73
C GLU A 247 -4.86 -3.61 -22.94
N THR A 248 -4.97 -2.48 -23.65
CA THR A 248 -4.13 -2.21 -24.83
C THR A 248 -3.06 -1.16 -24.57
N SER A 249 -3.07 -0.50 -23.41
CA SER A 249 -2.18 0.64 -23.08
C SER A 249 -2.29 1.79 -24.09
N ARG A 250 -3.47 1.95 -24.71
CA ARG A 250 -3.75 3.01 -25.69
C ARG A 250 -4.75 4.00 -25.13
N THR A 251 -4.45 5.27 -25.34
CA THR A 251 -5.31 6.38 -24.95
C THR A 251 -5.81 7.11 -26.18
N VAL A 252 -7.12 7.29 -26.28
CA VAL A 252 -7.73 8.19 -27.26
C VAL A 252 -7.75 9.58 -26.64
N VAL A 253 -6.96 10.49 -27.19
CA VAL A 253 -6.88 11.88 -26.76
C VAL A 253 -7.71 12.73 -27.70
N THR A 254 -8.76 13.35 -27.19
CA THR A 254 -9.69 14.20 -27.94
C THR A 254 -9.49 15.66 -27.52
N THR A 255 -9.43 16.53 -28.52
CA THR A 255 -9.27 17.99 -28.34
C THR A 255 -10.26 18.74 -29.21
N ALA A 256 -10.25 20.08 -29.10
CA ALA A 256 -11.01 20.94 -30.01
C ALA A 256 -10.67 20.75 -31.51
N TYR A 257 -9.50 20.18 -31.83
CA TYR A 257 -9.01 20.02 -33.21
C TYR A 257 -9.15 18.58 -33.75
N GLY A 258 -9.76 17.68 -32.97
CA GLY A 258 -9.92 16.26 -33.32
C GLY A 258 -9.29 15.33 -32.29
N SER A 259 -9.26 14.04 -32.65
CA SER A 259 -8.78 12.96 -31.79
C SER A 259 -7.55 12.26 -32.35
N LEU A 260 -6.68 11.80 -31.48
CA LEU A 260 -5.50 11.01 -31.82
C LEU A 260 -5.27 9.92 -30.78
N THR A 261 -4.75 8.77 -31.20
CA THR A 261 -4.47 7.64 -30.31
C THR A 261 -2.98 7.59 -29.97
N VAL A 262 -2.64 7.59 -28.69
CA VAL A 262 -1.27 7.53 -28.16
C VAL A 262 -1.06 6.30 -27.29
N PRO A 263 0.17 5.80 -27.15
CA PRO A 263 0.51 4.92 -26.04
C PRO A 263 0.50 5.72 -24.74
N ALA A 264 -0.03 5.14 -23.66
CA ALA A 264 0.09 5.74 -22.33
C ALA A 264 0.12 4.65 -21.25
N HIS A 265 0.85 4.95 -20.19
CA HIS A 265 1.01 4.07 -19.03
C HIS A 265 0.26 4.67 -17.84
N LEU A 266 -0.68 3.90 -17.29
CA LEU A 266 -1.42 4.27 -16.10
C LEU A 266 -0.45 4.30 -14.91
N ILE A 267 -0.36 5.45 -14.24
CA ILE A 267 0.47 5.59 -13.03
C ILE A 267 -0.39 5.62 -11.76
N ALA A 268 -1.63 6.10 -11.83
CA ALA A 268 -2.51 6.15 -10.67
C ALA A 268 -3.99 6.12 -11.04
N THR A 269 -4.82 5.65 -10.11
CA THR A 269 -6.27 5.77 -10.13
C THR A 269 -6.73 6.75 -9.04
N LEU A 270 -7.81 7.47 -9.32
CA LEU A 270 -8.42 8.44 -8.43
C LEU A 270 -9.85 7.98 -8.10
N ASP A 271 -10.09 7.72 -6.82
CA ASP A 271 -11.43 7.53 -6.28
C ASP A 271 -11.87 8.87 -5.68
N GLU A 272 -12.53 9.70 -6.49
CA GLU A 272 -13.01 11.02 -6.07
C GLU A 272 -14.04 10.94 -4.93
N PRO A 273 -15.05 10.03 -4.95
CA PRO A 273 -15.94 9.82 -3.81
C PRO A 273 -15.22 9.51 -2.50
N ALA A 274 -14.22 8.63 -2.53
CA ALA A 274 -13.41 8.29 -1.36
C ALA A 274 -12.24 9.25 -1.10
N GLY A 275 -12.05 10.27 -1.94
CA GLY A 275 -10.93 11.23 -1.85
C GLY A 275 -9.55 10.58 -1.91
N THR A 276 -9.40 9.42 -2.56
CA THR A 276 -8.21 8.56 -2.49
C THR A 276 -7.46 8.49 -3.81
N PHE A 277 -6.14 8.74 -3.75
CA PHE A 277 -5.17 8.45 -4.79
C PHE A 277 -4.61 7.06 -4.54
N THR A 278 -4.61 6.21 -5.56
CA THR A 278 -3.98 4.87 -5.51
C THR A 278 -2.97 4.76 -6.63
N TRP A 279 -1.73 4.38 -6.31
CA TRP A 279 -0.77 4.03 -7.35
C TRP A 279 -1.28 2.85 -8.16
N ALA A 280 -1.11 2.87 -9.48
CA ALA A 280 -1.67 1.82 -10.34
C ALA A 280 -1.07 0.43 -10.08
N TRP A 281 0.14 0.34 -9.51
CA TRP A 281 0.73 -0.93 -9.06
C TRP A 281 0.01 -1.54 -7.84
N ALA A 282 -0.80 -0.75 -7.12
CA ALA A 282 -1.62 -1.17 -5.98
C ALA A 282 -3.13 -1.20 -6.27
N ASP A 283 -3.51 -0.90 -7.51
CA ASP A 283 -4.90 -0.94 -7.97
C ASP A 283 -5.23 -2.34 -8.52
N LYS A 284 -6.53 -2.66 -8.66
CA LYS A 284 -6.98 -3.87 -9.36
C LYS A 284 -6.47 -3.96 -10.81
N LEU A 285 -6.10 -2.83 -11.41
CA LEU A 285 -5.52 -2.75 -12.75
C LEU A 285 -4.01 -3.05 -12.81
N ALA A 286 -3.35 -3.39 -11.70
CA ALA A 286 -1.90 -3.58 -11.62
C ALA A 286 -1.34 -4.63 -12.60
N SER A 287 -2.14 -5.64 -12.99
CA SER A 287 -1.76 -6.67 -13.95
C SER A 287 -1.95 -6.27 -15.41
N THR A 288 -2.65 -5.15 -15.69
CA THR A 288 -2.92 -4.71 -17.07
C THR A 288 -1.65 -4.16 -17.73
N PRO A 289 -1.52 -4.25 -19.07
CA PRO A 289 -0.37 -3.70 -19.78
C PRO A 289 -0.10 -2.22 -19.50
N SER A 290 -1.16 -1.43 -19.31
CA SER A 290 -1.01 0.00 -19.00
C SER A 290 -0.34 0.28 -17.65
N ALA A 291 -0.49 -0.59 -16.65
CA ALA A 291 0.03 -0.38 -15.29
C ALA A 291 1.43 -0.98 -15.07
N GLN A 292 1.93 -1.82 -15.97
CA GLN A 292 3.21 -2.52 -15.78
C GLN A 292 4.40 -1.58 -15.56
N ALA A 293 4.44 -0.45 -16.28
CA ALA A 293 5.54 0.50 -16.16
C ALA A 293 5.65 1.08 -14.74
N VAL A 294 4.51 1.31 -14.06
CA VAL A 294 4.51 1.94 -12.73
C VAL A 294 5.05 0.99 -11.65
N SER A 295 5.17 -0.32 -11.91
CA SER A 295 5.89 -1.24 -11.02
C SER A 295 7.36 -0.84 -10.84
N ASN A 296 7.97 -0.16 -11.83
CA ASN A 296 9.32 0.38 -11.70
C ASN A 296 9.39 1.53 -10.69
N VAL A 297 8.31 2.31 -10.52
CA VAL A 297 8.22 3.33 -9.47
C VAL A 297 8.27 2.67 -8.09
N ARG A 298 7.49 1.61 -7.89
CA ARG A 298 7.52 0.83 -6.64
C ARG A 298 8.91 0.26 -6.38
N ARG A 299 9.52 -0.40 -7.37
CA ARG A 299 10.87 -0.96 -7.23
C ARG A 299 11.89 0.11 -6.85
N PHE A 300 11.91 1.21 -7.60
CA PHE A 300 12.80 2.33 -7.33
C PHE A 300 12.60 2.90 -5.92
N ALA A 301 11.34 3.00 -5.47
CA ALA A 301 11.02 3.47 -4.13
C ALA A 301 11.57 2.56 -3.02
N TYR A 302 11.55 1.24 -3.23
CA TYR A 302 12.19 0.28 -2.32
C TYR A 302 13.72 0.39 -2.36
N ASP A 303 14.31 0.47 -3.56
CA ASP A 303 15.75 0.56 -3.75
C ASP A 303 16.33 1.86 -3.15
N GLN A 304 15.57 2.96 -3.18
CA GLN A 304 15.97 4.26 -2.64
C GLN A 304 15.41 4.56 -1.23
N ALA A 305 14.58 3.67 -0.69
CA ALA A 305 13.86 3.84 0.56
C ALA A 305 13.07 5.17 0.65
N ILE A 306 12.24 5.46 -0.36
CA ILE A 306 11.45 6.70 -0.48
C ILE A 306 10.00 6.49 -0.02
N PRO A 307 9.62 6.97 1.18
CA PRO A 307 8.30 6.72 1.76
C PRO A 307 7.12 7.17 0.87
N GLU A 308 7.24 8.31 0.21
CA GLU A 308 6.18 8.93 -0.62
C GLU A 308 5.74 8.03 -1.78
N LEU A 309 6.67 7.26 -2.34
CA LEU A 309 6.43 6.40 -3.50
C LEU A 309 6.01 4.97 -3.10
N VAL A 310 6.26 4.57 -1.85
CA VAL A 310 5.87 3.25 -1.34
C VAL A 310 4.44 3.21 -0.82
N ARG A 311 3.90 4.33 -0.31
CA ARG A 311 2.50 4.36 0.16
C ARG A 311 1.53 4.10 -0.99
N ALA A 312 0.93 2.92 -1.02
CA ALA A 312 0.02 2.48 -2.07
C ALA A 312 -1.16 3.44 -2.27
N ARG A 313 -1.71 3.93 -1.16
CA ARG A 313 -2.91 4.77 -1.12
C ARG A 313 -2.69 5.96 -0.20
N VAL A 314 -3.05 7.15 -0.67
CA VAL A 314 -3.00 8.39 0.11
C VAL A 314 -4.19 9.29 -0.24
N PRO A 315 -4.57 10.24 0.62
CA PRO A 315 -5.56 11.25 0.24
C PRO A 315 -5.13 12.03 -1.01
N ILE A 316 -6.07 12.35 -1.90
CA ILE A 316 -5.79 13.12 -3.13
C ILE A 316 -5.12 14.46 -2.82
N ALA A 317 -5.55 15.14 -1.75
CA ALA A 317 -4.93 16.39 -1.30
C ALA A 317 -3.44 16.22 -0.94
N HIS A 318 -3.10 15.10 -0.30
CA HIS A 318 -1.71 14.76 0.00
C HIS A 318 -0.93 14.46 -1.28
N ALA A 319 -1.47 13.65 -2.19
CA ALA A 319 -0.83 13.34 -3.47
C ALA A 319 -0.53 14.60 -4.30
N ARG A 320 -1.45 15.59 -4.27
CA ARG A 320 -1.26 16.91 -4.91
C ARG A 320 -0.17 17.73 -4.22
N LYS A 321 -0.19 17.82 -2.88
CA LYS A 321 0.83 18.56 -2.11
C LYS A 321 2.23 17.98 -2.35
N ALA A 322 2.36 16.66 -2.31
CA ALA A 322 3.61 15.94 -2.53
C ALA A 322 3.99 15.79 -4.02
N ARG A 323 3.11 16.20 -4.94
CA ARG A 323 3.30 16.12 -6.40
C ARG A 323 3.68 14.70 -6.87
N LEU A 324 3.02 13.68 -6.32
CA LEU A 324 3.35 12.28 -6.58
C LEU A 324 3.43 11.92 -8.08
N PRO A 325 2.52 12.38 -8.96
CA PRO A 325 2.65 12.11 -10.39
C PRO A 325 3.94 12.64 -11.02
N GLN A 326 4.49 13.75 -10.51
CA GLN A 326 5.73 14.35 -11.01
C GLN A 326 6.96 13.55 -10.57
N LEU A 327 6.91 12.89 -9.39
CA LEU A 327 7.98 11.98 -8.95
C LEU A 327 8.15 10.79 -9.90
N ALA A 328 7.05 10.29 -10.49
CA ALA A 328 7.09 9.17 -11.41
C ALA A 328 7.74 9.51 -12.76
N MET A 329 7.71 10.77 -13.19
CA MET A 329 8.18 11.21 -14.51
C MET A 329 9.67 10.87 -14.77
N PRO A 330 10.63 11.32 -13.95
CA PRO A 330 12.05 11.01 -14.18
C PRO A 330 12.37 9.53 -13.96
N ILE A 331 11.60 8.82 -13.13
CA ILE A 331 11.79 7.38 -12.88
C ILE A 331 11.40 6.57 -14.13
N LEU A 332 10.30 6.96 -14.78
CA LEU A 332 9.78 6.28 -15.97
C LEU A 332 10.33 6.85 -17.28
N GLY A 333 10.96 8.02 -17.25
CA GLY A 333 11.42 8.73 -18.44
C GLY A 333 10.28 9.29 -19.31
N LEU A 334 9.08 9.46 -18.73
CA LEU A 334 7.87 9.90 -19.43
C LEU A 334 7.39 11.22 -18.83
N TRP A 335 7.15 12.23 -19.66
CA TRP A 335 7.02 13.62 -19.20
C TRP A 335 5.63 14.22 -19.44
N THR A 336 4.81 13.60 -20.27
CA THR A 336 3.47 14.09 -20.59
C THR A 336 2.45 13.43 -19.69
N LEU A 337 1.92 14.18 -18.71
CA LEU A 337 0.87 13.73 -17.81
C LEU A 337 -0.51 13.97 -18.42
N LEU A 338 -1.29 12.91 -18.56
CA LEU A 338 -2.65 12.94 -19.08
C LEU A 338 -3.64 12.57 -17.96
N PRO A 339 -4.62 13.43 -17.64
CA PRO A 339 -5.79 12.98 -16.90
C PRO A 339 -6.63 12.11 -17.83
N VAL A 340 -6.92 10.88 -17.42
CA VAL A 340 -7.65 9.89 -18.24
C VAL A 340 -8.93 9.44 -17.56
N ARG A 341 -9.93 9.05 -18.35
CA ARG A 341 -11.08 8.28 -17.90
C ARG A 341 -10.83 6.80 -18.17
N LEU A 342 -11.21 5.98 -17.20
CA LEU A 342 -11.11 4.52 -17.27
C LEU A 342 -12.47 3.90 -17.67
N PRO A 343 -12.48 2.66 -18.22
CA PRO A 343 -13.72 2.00 -18.63
C PRO A 343 -14.73 1.80 -17.50
N ASP A 344 -14.25 1.65 -16.26
CA ASP A 344 -15.08 1.52 -15.05
C ASP A 344 -15.63 2.87 -14.52
N GLY A 345 -15.40 3.96 -15.25
CA GLY A 345 -15.89 5.30 -14.94
C GLY A 345 -14.99 6.08 -13.98
N ARG A 346 -13.95 5.46 -13.38
CA ARG A 346 -13.00 6.16 -12.53
C ARG A 346 -12.10 7.09 -13.35
N HIS A 347 -11.51 8.07 -12.66
CA HIS A 347 -10.45 8.89 -13.20
C HIS A 347 -9.09 8.25 -12.92
N GLY A 348 -8.14 8.49 -13.83
CA GLY A 348 -6.76 8.04 -13.69
C GLY A 348 -5.78 9.11 -14.14
N LEU A 349 -4.51 8.86 -13.85
CA LEU A 349 -3.39 9.64 -14.34
C LEU A 349 -2.49 8.71 -15.12
N ALA A 350 -2.17 9.09 -16.35
CA ALA A 350 -1.30 8.32 -17.23
C ALA A 350 -0.13 9.17 -17.72
N LEU A 351 1.03 8.54 -17.92
CA LEU A 351 2.16 9.16 -18.59
C LEU A 351 2.28 8.64 -20.02
N SER A 352 2.52 9.55 -20.97
CA SER A 352 2.62 9.22 -22.39
C SER A 352 3.93 9.75 -22.99
N ASP A 353 4.48 8.99 -23.93
CA ASP A 353 5.42 9.48 -24.92
C ASP A 353 4.83 9.24 -26.31
N ALA A 354 4.47 10.33 -26.98
CA ALA A 354 3.99 10.30 -28.34
C ALA A 354 4.64 11.42 -29.14
N PRO A 355 4.90 11.25 -30.45
CA PRO A 355 5.48 12.29 -31.29
C PRO A 355 4.74 13.62 -31.22
N ALA A 356 3.42 13.59 -31.06
CA ALA A 356 2.58 14.78 -30.92
C ALA A 356 2.83 15.58 -29.63
N PHE A 357 3.40 14.95 -28.60
CA PHE A 357 3.66 15.55 -27.29
C PHE A 357 5.12 15.96 -27.08
N ARG A 358 5.98 15.77 -28.09
CA ARG A 358 7.38 16.15 -27.98
C ARG A 358 7.51 17.66 -27.98
N LEU A 359 8.22 18.17 -26.97
CA LEU A 359 8.56 19.59 -26.90
C LEU A 359 9.33 20.01 -28.16
N PRO A 360 9.04 21.20 -28.73
CA PRO A 360 9.85 21.77 -29.79
C PRO A 360 11.27 22.09 -29.29
N ALA A 361 12.16 22.52 -30.21
CA ALA A 361 13.46 23.04 -29.81
C ALA A 361 13.29 24.18 -28.78
N PRO A 362 14.12 24.24 -27.74
CA PRO A 362 13.98 25.25 -26.69
C PRO A 362 14.17 26.65 -27.29
N THR A 363 13.27 27.57 -26.92
CA THR A 363 13.40 28.99 -27.27
C THR A 363 13.69 29.80 -26.01
N PRO A 364 14.38 30.96 -26.11
CA PRO A 364 14.62 31.82 -24.95
C PRO A 364 13.35 32.16 -24.19
N ALA A 365 12.25 32.46 -24.90
CA ALA A 365 10.97 32.77 -24.28
C ALA A 365 10.36 31.59 -23.50
N ALA A 366 10.44 30.37 -24.05
CA ALA A 366 9.94 29.17 -23.37
C ALA A 366 10.79 28.81 -22.14
N ILE A 367 12.12 28.94 -22.24
CA ILE A 367 13.04 28.75 -21.12
C ILE A 367 12.71 29.77 -20.02
N ASP A 368 12.67 31.06 -20.37
CA ASP A 368 12.40 32.13 -19.42
C ASP A 368 11.05 31.97 -18.72
N ALA A 369 10.00 31.57 -19.45
CA ALA A 369 8.69 31.29 -18.88
C ALA A 369 8.73 30.09 -17.92
N THR A 370 9.41 29.01 -18.31
CA THR A 370 9.51 27.78 -17.51
C THR A 370 10.27 28.02 -16.21
N VAL A 371 11.44 28.67 -16.27
CA VAL A 371 12.31 28.86 -15.09
C VAL A 371 11.83 29.95 -14.12
N ARG A 372 10.77 30.68 -14.48
CA ARG A 372 10.04 31.61 -13.59
C ARG A 372 9.04 30.91 -12.69
N ILE A 373 8.69 29.64 -12.98
CA ILE A 373 7.85 28.88 -12.06
C ILE A 373 8.63 28.63 -10.77
N PRO A 374 8.07 28.95 -9.60
CA PRO A 374 8.75 28.72 -8.34
C PRO A 374 8.82 27.21 -8.06
N VAL A 375 9.98 26.76 -7.60
CA VAL A 375 10.12 25.41 -7.08
C VAL A 375 9.29 25.23 -5.80
N PRO A 376 8.79 24.01 -5.52
CA PRO A 376 8.11 23.73 -4.26
C PRO A 376 9.03 23.95 -3.05
N GLN A 377 8.44 24.21 -1.88
CA GLN A 377 9.20 24.33 -0.64
C GLN A 377 10.04 23.07 -0.38
N GLY A 378 11.31 23.26 0.00
CA GLY A 378 12.26 22.17 0.27
C GLY A 378 12.94 21.58 -0.96
N VAL A 379 12.53 21.97 -2.18
CA VAL A 379 13.18 21.51 -3.42
C VAL A 379 14.37 22.41 -3.75
N ASP A 380 15.51 21.81 -4.09
CA ASP A 380 16.72 22.53 -4.50
C ASP A 380 16.56 23.13 -5.90
N GLU A 381 16.50 24.47 -5.97
CA GLU A 381 16.35 25.20 -7.23
C GLU A 381 17.57 25.08 -8.14
N GLN A 382 18.79 25.03 -7.60
CA GLN A 382 20.01 24.90 -8.40
C GLN A 382 20.06 23.54 -9.09
N ARG A 383 19.71 22.48 -8.34
CA ARG A 383 19.56 21.13 -8.88
C ARG A 383 18.50 21.09 -9.98
N ALA A 384 17.33 21.69 -9.74
CA ALA A 384 16.26 21.74 -10.73
C ALA A 384 16.69 22.44 -12.03
N ARG A 385 17.37 23.59 -11.92
CA ARG A 385 17.91 24.33 -13.08
C ARG A 385 18.97 23.51 -13.82
N ALA A 386 19.86 22.82 -13.11
CA ALA A 386 20.90 21.98 -13.70
C ALA A 386 20.32 20.76 -14.44
N ALA A 387 19.32 20.09 -13.84
CA ALA A 387 18.62 18.98 -14.46
C ALA A 387 17.90 19.41 -15.75
N TYR A 388 17.20 20.55 -15.71
CA TYR A 388 16.51 21.10 -16.86
C TYR A 388 17.44 21.42 -18.03
N ARG A 389 18.57 22.09 -17.77
CA ARG A 389 19.62 22.36 -18.76
C ARG A 389 20.14 21.07 -19.41
N ARG A 390 20.46 20.07 -18.59
CA ARG A 390 20.92 18.76 -19.06
C ARG A 390 19.90 18.07 -19.97
N GLN A 391 18.61 18.11 -19.60
CA GLN A 391 17.54 17.48 -20.37
C GLN A 391 17.22 18.20 -21.68
N ARG A 392 17.38 19.53 -21.72
CA ARG A 392 17.10 20.34 -22.91
C ARG A 392 18.32 20.62 -23.79
N GLY A 393 19.53 20.34 -23.28
CA GLY A 393 20.79 20.38 -24.03
C GLY A 393 21.38 21.78 -24.23
N PHE A 394 21.37 22.63 -23.19
CA PHE A 394 21.94 23.99 -23.25
C PHE A 394 22.73 24.40 -22.01
#